data_AF-A0A164GMA2-F1
#
_entry.id   AF-A0A164GMA2-F1
#
_cell.length_a   1.000
_cell.length_b   1.000
_cell.length_c   1.000
_cell.angle_alpha   90.00
_cell.angle_beta   90.00
_cell.angle_gamma   90.00
#
_symmetry.space_group_name_H-M   'P 1'
#
loop_
_entity.id
_entity.type
_entity.pdbx_description
1 polymer ?
#
loop_
_entity_poly.entity_id
_entity_poly.type
_entity_poly.pdbx_seq_one_letter_code
_entity_poly.pdbx_strand_id
1 'polypeptide(L)'
;VQFHDLTENGRKMLHAFLFEICGLQGGFTLEKREQQCNDYIRRTVGRDKIVLMLVSGGVDSAVRAALLHKALLQVITRRECRASISILIFF
;
A
#
# COMPACT_ATOMS: atom_id res chain seq x y z
N VAL A 1 25.73 -1.44 17.77
CA VAL A 1 25.24 -1.38 19.18
C VAL A 1 24.30 -2.55 19.39
N GLN A 2 24.51 -3.35 20.43
CA GLN A 2 23.72 -4.55 20.73
C GLN A 2 22.75 -4.25 21.89
N PHE A 3 21.70 -3.47 21.61
CA PHE A 3 20.57 -3.27 22.51
C PHE A 3 19.27 -3.52 21.75
N HIS A 4 18.29 -4.14 22.39
CA HIS A 4 16.93 -4.34 21.86
C HIS A 4 15.95 -3.48 22.67
N ASP A 5 15.09 -2.79 21.91
CA ASP A 5 13.90 -2.00 22.21
C ASP A 5 13.69 -1.31 23.57
N LEU A 6 13.33 -0.02 23.47
CA LEU A 6 12.94 0.93 24.54
C LEU A 6 14.09 1.66 25.26
N THR A 7 15.24 1.86 24.61
CA THR A 7 16.19 2.85 25.10
C THR A 7 15.57 4.25 24.98
N GLU A 8 15.57 5.05 26.06
CA GLU A 8 14.89 6.35 26.14
C GLU A 8 15.23 7.29 24.96
N ASN A 9 16.48 7.24 24.48
CA ASN A 9 16.97 8.04 23.36
C ASN A 9 17.12 7.27 22.05
N GLY A 10 16.67 6.01 21.95
CA GLY A 10 16.84 5.17 20.76
C GLY A 10 16.25 5.80 19.49
N ARG A 11 15.08 6.46 19.61
CA ARG A 11 14.47 7.21 18.49
C ARG A 11 15.32 8.38 18.02
N LYS A 12 15.93 9.13 18.94
CA LYS A 12 16.82 10.26 18.61
C LYS A 12 18.09 9.77 17.92
N MET A 13 18.66 8.67 18.40
CA MET A 13 19.84 8.05 17.79
C MET A 13 19.56 7.57 16.37
N LEU A 14 18.42 6.90 16.13
CA LEU A 14 18.01 6.49 14.79
C LEU A 14 17.76 7.70 13.88
N HIS A 15 17.14 8.76 14.40
CA HIS A 15 16.92 9.99 13.63
C HIS A 15 18.23 10.63 13.19
N ALA A 16 19.17 10.85 14.12
CA ALA A 16 20.48 11.42 13.79
C ALA A 16 21.23 10.54 12.78
N PHE A 17 21.21 9.22 12.96
CA PHE A 17 21.84 8.31 12.00
C PHE A 17 21.23 8.43 10.60
N LEU A 18 19.90 8.35 10.48
CA LEU A 18 19.23 8.36 9.18
C LEU A 18 19.32 9.71 8.47
N PHE A 19 19.14 10.82 9.17
CA PHE A 19 19.00 12.15 8.56
C PHE A 19 20.29 12.99 8.61
N GLU A 20 21.09 12.89 9.67
CA GLU A 20 22.30 13.71 9.83
C GLU A 20 23.54 12.98 9.28
N ILE A 21 23.68 11.68 9.53
CA ILE A 21 24.84 10.90 9.07
C ILE A 21 24.63 10.36 7.65
N CYS A 22 23.53 9.65 7.41
CA CYS A 22 23.22 9.10 6.09
C CYS A 22 22.64 10.13 5.11
N GLY A 23 22.22 11.30 5.59
CA GLY A 23 21.67 12.37 4.73
C GLY A 23 20.37 12.00 4.01
N LEU A 24 19.58 11.05 4.54
CA LEU A 24 18.31 10.67 3.93
C LEU A 24 17.31 11.83 3.99
N GLN A 25 16.35 11.85 3.07
CA GLN A 25 15.24 12.80 3.11
C GLN A 25 13.98 12.08 3.60
N GLY A 26 13.24 12.69 4.53
CA GLY A 26 12.01 12.15 5.14
C GLY A 26 10.81 12.15 4.19
N GLY A 27 10.94 11.49 3.03
CA GLY A 27 9.94 11.50 1.96
C GLY A 27 8.96 10.35 1.98
N PHE A 28 9.02 9.48 3.00
CA PHE A 28 8.08 8.38 3.17
C PHE A 28 6.83 8.89 3.90
N THR A 29 5.78 9.17 3.14
CA THR A 29 4.45 9.46 3.68
C THR A 29 3.46 8.39 3.22
N LEU A 30 2.42 8.16 4.01
CA LEU A 30 1.40 7.16 3.69
C LEU A 30 0.64 7.53 2.41
N GLU A 31 0.39 8.82 2.17
CA GLU A 31 -0.31 9.32 0.99
C GLU A 31 0.51 9.04 -0.28
N LYS A 32 1.81 9.33 -0.25
CA LYS A 32 2.71 9.07 -1.39
C LYS A 32 2.83 7.57 -1.65
N ARG A 33 2.90 6.77 -0.58
CA ARG A 33 2.94 5.31 -0.69
C ARG A 33 1.65 4.74 -1.27
N GLU A 34 0.50 5.26 -0.83
CA GLU A 34 -0.81 4.85 -1.33
C GLU A 34 -0.94 5.16 -2.83
N GLN A 35 -0.58 6.37 -3.25
CA GLN A 35 -0.58 6.77 -4.66
C GLN A 35 0.32 5.86 -5.51
N GLN A 36 1.55 5.59 -5.05
CA GLN A 36 2.48 4.68 -5.74
C GLN A 36 1.89 3.28 -5.89
N CYS A 37 1.23 2.76 -4.85
CA CYS A 37 0.55 1.46 -4.91
C CYS A 37 -0.61 1.47 -5.92
N ASN A 38 -1.45 2.51 -5.91
CA ASN A 38 -2.57 2.64 -6.84
C ASN A 38 -2.09 2.65 -8.29
N ASP A 39 -1.04 3.41 -8.59
CA ASP A 39 -0.45 3.47 -9.92
C ASP A 39 0.17 2.13 -10.35
N TYR A 40 0.87 1.46 -9.43
CA TYR A 40 1.42 0.14 -9.67
C TYR A 40 0.33 -0.88 -10.02
N ILE A 41 -0.75 -0.91 -9.23
CA ILE A 41 -1.90 -1.79 -9.46
C ILE A 41 -2.51 -1.52 -10.83
N ARG A 42 -2.75 -0.26 -11.19
CA ARG A 42 -3.33 0.13 -12.49
C ARG A 42 -2.47 -0.32 -13.66
N ARG A 43 -1.15 -0.11 -13.58
CA ARG A 43 -0.20 -0.53 -14.62
C ARG A 43 -0.15 -2.05 -14.76
N THR A 44 -0.26 -2.78 -13.66
CA THR A 44 -0.14 -4.24 -13.64
C THR A 44 -1.41 -4.93 -14.14
N VAL A 45 -2.59 -4.47 -13.71
CA VAL A 45 -3.89 -5.05 -14.07
C VAL A 45 -4.27 -4.66 -15.50
N GLY A 46 -4.08 -3.41 -15.92
CA GLY A 46 -4.58 -2.93 -17.21
C GLY A 46 -6.10 -2.77 -17.24
N ARG A 47 -6.70 -2.70 -18.43
CA ARG A 47 -8.14 -2.36 -18.60
C ARG A 47 -9.08 -3.55 -18.75
N ASP A 48 -8.60 -4.67 -19.29
CA ASP A 48 -9.46 -5.77 -19.75
C ASP A 48 -9.33 -7.05 -18.90
N LYS A 49 -8.69 -6.95 -17.74
CA LYS A 49 -8.49 -8.10 -16.84
C LYS A 49 -9.58 -8.14 -15.76
N ILE A 50 -10.10 -9.34 -15.53
CA ILE A 50 -10.95 -9.63 -14.37
C ILE A 50 -10.03 -9.91 -13.18
N VAL A 51 -10.26 -9.24 -12.06
CA VAL A 51 -9.48 -9.43 -10.83
C VAL A 51 -10.36 -10.08 -9.78
N LEU A 52 -10.02 -11.31 -9.42
CA LEU A 52 -10.65 -12.05 -8.32
C LEU A 52 -9.80 -11.89 -7.06
N MET A 53 -10.40 -11.44 -5.96
CA MET A 53 -9.74 -11.40 -4.66
C MET A 53 -10.44 -12.30 -3.65
N LEU A 54 -9.65 -13.17 -3.02
CA LEU A 54 -10.07 -13.97 -1.88
C LEU A 54 -9.66 -13.24 -0.60
N VAL A 55 -10.62 -12.96 0.27
CA VAL A 55 -10.42 -12.20 1.51
C VAL A 55 -10.69 -13.14 2.68
N SER A 56 -9.69 -13.32 3.55
CA SER A 56 -9.77 -14.23 4.70
C SER A 56 -10.37 -13.58 5.96
N GLY A 57 -10.73 -12.30 5.90
CA GLY A 57 -11.19 -11.51 7.05
C GLY A 57 -10.07 -10.93 7.91
N GLY A 58 -8.80 -11.24 7.63
CA GLY A 58 -7.65 -10.62 8.30
C GLY A 58 -7.45 -9.16 7.86
N VAL A 59 -6.90 -8.32 8.75
CA VAL A 59 -6.68 -6.88 8.52
C VAL A 59 -5.91 -6.63 7.21
N ASP A 60 -4.85 -7.40 6.95
CA ASP A 60 -4.06 -7.23 5.74
C ASP A 60 -4.86 -7.53 4.46
N SER A 61 -5.75 -8.52 4.50
CA SER A 61 -6.61 -8.88 3.37
C SER A 61 -7.67 -7.81 3.12
N ALA A 62 -8.21 -7.20 4.18
CA ALA A 62 -9.16 -6.10 4.09
C ALA A 62 -8.51 -4.82 3.53
N VAL A 63 -7.29 -4.47 3.99
CA VAL A 63 -6.54 -3.32 3.47
C VAL A 63 -6.19 -3.52 2.00
N ARG A 64 -5.76 -4.72 1.60
CA ARG A 64 -5.51 -5.04 0.18
C ARG A 64 -6.77 -4.93 -0.66
N ALA A 65 -7.91 -5.43 -0.17
CA ALA A 65 -9.20 -5.32 -0.84
C ALA A 65 -9.60 -3.86 -1.08
N ALA A 66 -9.52 -3.04 -0.03
CA ALA A 66 -9.83 -1.62 -0.12
C ALA A 66 -8.91 -0.89 -1.12
N LEU A 67 -7.60 -1.19 -1.09
CA LEU A 67 -6.63 -0.56 -1.99
C LEU A 67 -6.86 -0.95 -3.45
N LEU A 68 -7.10 -2.24 -3.73
CA LEU A 68 -7.42 -2.71 -5.09
C LEU A 68 -8.71 -2.05 -5.61
N HIS A 69 -9.73 -2.00 -4.76
CA HIS A 69 -11.02 -1.37 -5.08
C HIS A 69 -10.85 0.12 -5.41
N LYS A 70 -10.09 0.86 -4.58
CA LYS A 70 -9.80 2.29 -4.78
C LYS A 70 -9.00 2.53 -6.07
N ALA A 71 -7.99 1.70 -6.35
CA ALA A 71 -7.16 1.84 -7.54
C ALA A 71 -7.97 1.64 -8.84
N LEU A 72 -8.84 0.63 -8.88
CA LEU A 72 -9.56 0.23 -10.10
C LEU A 72 -10.85 1.03 -10.33
N LEU A 73 -11.59 1.42 -9.28
CA LEU A 73 -12.84 2.19 -9.45
C LEU A 73 -12.63 3.57 -10.10
N GLN A 74 -11.53 4.26 -9.79
CA GLN A 74 -11.22 5.57 -10.36
C GLN A 74 -10.96 5.54 -11.89
N VAL A 75 -10.66 4.38 -12.47
CA VAL A 75 -10.44 4.22 -13.92
C VAL A 75 -11.76 4.06 -14.69
N ILE A 76 -12.82 3.60 -14.02
CA ILE A 76 -14.06 3.13 -14.66
C ILE A 76 -14.97 4.31 -15.12
N THR A 77 -14.65 5.56 -14.79
CA THR A 77 -15.46 6.74 -15.18
C THR A 77 -15.36 7.16 -16.65
N ARG A 78 -14.62 6.44 -17.52
CA ARG A 78 -14.63 6.68 -18.97
C ARG A 78 -14.82 5.38 -19.76
N ARG A 79 -16.10 5.09 -20.05
CA ARG A 79 -16.65 4.21 -21.11
C ARG A 79 -16.09 2.78 -21.19
N GLU A 80 -16.94 1.82 -20.82
CA GLU A 80 -16.87 0.38 -21.17
C GLU A 80 -15.53 -0.31 -20.90
N CYS A 81 -15.23 -0.63 -19.64
CA CYS A 81 -14.26 -1.67 -19.29
C CYS A 81 -14.87 -2.59 -18.22
N ARG A 82 -15.00 -3.89 -18.54
CA ARG A 82 -15.57 -4.94 -17.68
C ARG A 82 -14.54 -5.42 -16.63
N ALA A 83 -13.92 -4.53 -15.88
CA ALA A 83 -13.15 -4.92 -14.70
C ALA A 83 -14.13 -5.30 -13.57
N SER A 84 -14.60 -6.55 -13.56
CA SER A 84 -15.43 -7.07 -12.48
C SER A 84 -14.55 -7.42 -11.29
N ILE A 85 -14.75 -6.76 -10.15
CA ILE A 85 -14.09 -7.09 -8.88
C ILE A 85 -15.06 -7.95 -8.08
N SER A 86 -14.72 -9.22 -7.88
CA SER A 86 -15.45 -10.11 -6.98
C SER A 86 -14.63 -10.32 -5.71
N ILE A 87 -15.18 -9.92 -4.56
CA ILE A 87 -14.63 -10.17 -3.23
C ILE A 87 -15.33 -11.39 -2.68
N LEU A 88 -14.60 -12.49 -2.51
CA LEU A 88 -15.12 -13.70 -1.88
C LEU A 88 -14.52 -13.81 -0.47
N ILE A 89 -15.37 -13.71 0.55
CA ILE A 89 -14.97 -13.85 1.95
C ILE A 89 -14.94 -15.34 2.28
N PHE A 90 -13.74 -15.87 2.53
CA PHE A 90 -13.56 -17.21 3.09
C PHE A 90 -13.35 -17.08 4.60
N PHE A 91 -14.22 -17.71 5.38
CA PHE A 91 -14.01 -17.97 6.80
C PHE A 91 -13.29 -19.30 6.99
#